data_AF-A0A970AXD8-F1
#
_entry.id   AF-A0A970AXD8-F1
#
_cell.length_a   1.000
_cell.length_b   1.000
_cell.length_c   1.000
_cell.angle_alpha   90.00
_cell.angle_beta   90.00
_cell.angle_gamma   90.00
#
_symmetry.space_group_name_H-M   'P 1'
#
loop_
_entity.id
_entity.type
_entity.pdbx_description
1 polymer ?
#
loop_
_entity_poly.entity_id
_entity_poly.type
_entity_poly.pdbx_seq_one_letter_code
_entity_poly.pdbx_strand_id
1 'polypeptide(L)'
;MRKKISIVLFIVIIGTICVSYIKNKTRDIEKEILKLKQEQTDLVEKLKNEKLENNYLAAPERVKKLAKLHLSSDYIEMDKTNFKYLNEK
;
A
#
# COMPACT_ATOMS: atom_id res chain seq x y z
N MET A 1 -7.50 25.84 56.94
CA MET A 1 -8.14 26.13 55.63
C MET A 1 -7.14 26.31 54.49
N ARG A 2 -6.11 27.17 54.62
CA ARG A 2 -5.10 27.42 53.56
C ARG A 2 -4.38 26.17 53.01
N LYS A 3 -3.98 25.22 53.88
CA LYS A 3 -3.34 23.95 53.46
C LYS A 3 -4.25 23.06 52.57
N LYS A 4 -5.56 23.04 52.84
CA LYS A 4 -6.53 22.25 52.04
C LYS A 4 -6.71 22.86 50.64
N ILE A 5 -6.78 24.18 50.55
CA ILE A 5 -6.86 24.91 49.28
C ILE A 5 -5.60 24.69 48.44
N SER A 6 -4.42 24.68 49.06
CA SER A 6 -3.16 24.39 48.37
C SER A 6 -3.13 22.99 47.74
N ILE A 7 -3.68 21.98 48.41
CA ILE A 7 -3.75 20.61 47.88
C ILE A 7 -4.70 20.56 46.69
N VAL A 8 -5.87 21.21 46.78
CA VAL A 8 -6.83 21.25 45.66
C VAL A 8 -6.21 21.93 44.45
N LEU A 9 -5.51 23.05 44.64
CA LEU A 9 -4.83 23.76 43.55
C LEU A 9 -3.77 22.90 42.88
N PHE A 10 -3.00 22.15 43.66
CA PHE A 10 -1.99 21.22 43.14
C PHE A 10 -2.61 20.10 42.29
N ILE A 11 -3.71 19.51 42.76
CA ILE A 11 -4.45 18.49 42.01
C ILE A 11 -4.98 19.05 40.69
N VAL A 12 -5.53 20.27 40.70
CA VAL A 12 -6.02 20.92 39.47
C VAL A 12 -4.87 21.13 38.49
N ILE A 13 -3.73 21.66 38.94
CA ILE A 13 -2.55 21.88 38.09
C ILE A 13 -2.08 20.57 37.47
N ILE A 14 -1.87 19.52 38.28
CA ILE A 14 -1.46 18.21 37.77
C ILE A 14 -2.49 17.65 36.79
N GLY A 15 -3.78 17.72 37.15
CA GLY A 15 -4.87 17.27 36.29
C GLY A 15 -4.83 17.94 34.92
N THR A 16 -4.63 19.27 34.87
CA THR A 16 -4.53 20.00 33.60
C THR A 16 -3.32 19.59 32.76
N ILE A 17 -2.17 19.35 33.40
CA ILE A 17 -0.96 18.89 32.72
C ILE A 17 -1.16 17.49 32.15
N CYS A 18 -1.72 16.57 32.94
CA CYS A 18 -2.03 15.20 32.52
C CYS A 18 -3.00 15.17 31.34
N VAL A 19 -4.10 15.93 31.41
CA VAL A 19 -5.08 16.01 30.32
C VAL A 19 -4.43 16.57 29.05
N SER A 20 -3.61 17.61 29.17
CA SER A 20 -2.90 18.20 28.02
C SER A 20 -1.90 17.22 27.40
N TYR A 21 -1.17 16.48 28.23
CA TYR A 21 -0.22 15.46 27.78
C TYR A 21 -0.92 14.35 27.00
N ILE A 22 -2.00 13.78 27.57
CA ILE A 22 -2.79 12.72 26.92
C ILE A 22 -3.37 13.25 25.61
N LYS A 23 -4.01 14.43 25.63
CA LYS A 23 -4.59 15.04 24.43
C LYS A 23 -3.58 15.23 23.30
N ASN A 24 -2.37 15.67 23.62
CA ASN A 24 -1.32 15.84 22.62
C ASN A 24 -0.88 14.50 22.03
N LYS A 25 -0.63 13.51 22.88
CA LYS A 25 -0.26 12.15 22.43
C LYS A 25 -1.35 11.50 21.58
N THR A 26 -2.61 11.62 21.98
CA THR A 26 -3.76 11.14 21.18
C THR A 26 -3.77 11.79 19.80
N ARG A 27 -3.60 13.12 19.74
CA ARG A 27 -3.57 13.84 18.46
C ARG A 27 -2.40 13.44 17.56
N ASP A 28 -1.25 13.12 18.13
CA ASP A 28 -0.09 12.64 17.35
C ASP A 28 -0.38 11.25 16.76
N ILE A 29 -0.96 10.34 17.55
CA ILE A 29 -1.37 9.02 17.08
C ILE A 29 -2.46 9.12 15.99
N GLU A 30 -3.45 9.99 16.16
CA GLU A 30 -4.50 10.20 15.16
C GLU A 30 -3.94 10.66 13.81
N LYS A 31 -2.92 11.55 13.82
CA LYS A 31 -2.24 11.98 12.60
C LYS A 31 -1.49 10.84 11.93
N GLU A 32 -0.81 10.01 12.72
CA GLU A 32 -0.08 8.86 12.20
C GLU A 32 -1.04 7.83 11.59
N ILE A 33 -2.17 7.55 12.24
CA ILE A 33 -3.23 6.70 11.70
C ILE A 33 -3.75 7.26 10.37
N LEU A 34 -4.01 8.57 10.30
CA LEU A 34 -4.53 9.19 9.08
C LEU A 34 -3.51 9.13 7.94
N LYS A 35 -2.23 9.35 8.23
CA LYS A 35 -1.14 9.20 7.26
C LYS A 35 -1.05 7.76 6.75
N LEU A 36 -1.03 6.78 7.64
CA LEU A 36 -0.94 5.35 7.27
C LEU A 36 -2.16 4.92 6.45
N LYS A 37 -3.36 5.41 6.77
CA LYS A 37 -4.57 5.14 6.01
C LYS A 37 -4.52 5.72 4.60
N GLN A 38 -3.98 6.92 4.45
CA GLN A 38 -3.76 7.52 3.13
C GLN A 38 -2.76 6.68 2.33
N GLU A 39 -1.60 6.38 2.92
CA GLU A 39 -0.56 5.56 2.27
C GLU A 39 -1.09 4.19 1.85
N GLN A 40 -1.88 3.53 2.69
CA GLN A 40 -2.53 2.27 2.35
C GLN A 40 -3.48 2.42 1.16
N THR A 41 -4.26 3.50 1.12
CA THR A 41 -5.22 3.75 0.04
C THR A 41 -4.49 3.98 -1.29
N ASP A 42 -3.43 4.79 -1.26
CA ASP A 42 -2.60 5.08 -2.44
C ASP A 42 -1.92 3.79 -2.96
N LEU A 43 -1.41 2.95 -2.07
CA LEU A 43 -0.80 1.66 -2.44
C LEU A 43 -1.81 0.70 -3.05
N VAL A 44 -3.03 0.62 -2.50
CA VAL A 44 -4.09 -0.23 -3.04
C VAL A 44 -4.51 0.24 -4.45
N GLU A 45 -4.63 1.55 -4.64
CA GLU A 45 -4.94 2.11 -5.97
C GLU A 45 -3.81 1.84 -6.96
N LYS A 46 -2.55 2.09 -6.56
CA LYS A 46 -1.38 1.81 -7.40
C LYS A 46 -1.32 0.35 -7.81
N LEU A 47 -1.50 -0.57 -6.86
CA LEU A 47 -1.51 -2.02 -7.14
C LEU A 47 -2.62 -2.40 -8.12
N LYS A 48 -3.82 -1.82 -7.96
CA LYS A 48 -4.94 -2.07 -8.88
C LYS A 48 -4.60 -1.61 -10.30
N ASN A 49 -3.99 -0.43 -10.44
CA ASN A 49 -3.60 0.12 -11.74
C ASN A 49 -2.48 -0.70 -12.39
N GLU A 50 -1.42 -1.03 -11.66
CA GLU A 50 -0.32 -1.87 -12.16
C GLU A 50 -0.81 -3.27 -12.55
N LYS A 51 -1.74 -3.86 -11.78
CA LYS A 51 -2.33 -5.15 -12.14
C LYS A 51 -3.17 -5.06 -13.41
N LEU A 52 -3.94 -3.99 -13.58
CA LEU A 52 -4.72 -3.76 -14.80
C LEU A 52 -3.80 -3.59 -16.02
N GLU A 53 -2.76 -2.78 -15.88
CA GLU A 53 -1.77 -2.56 -16.94
C GLU A 53 -1.02 -3.85 -17.28
N ASN A 54 -0.54 -4.59 -16.28
CA ASN A 54 0.11 -5.87 -16.48
C ASN A 54 -0.82 -6.87 -17.18
N ASN A 55 -2.09 -6.99 -16.75
CA ASN A 55 -3.05 -7.86 -17.41
C ASN A 55 -3.29 -7.45 -18.88
N TYR A 56 -3.31 -6.15 -19.15
CA TYR A 56 -3.46 -5.62 -20.50
C TYR A 56 -2.22 -5.87 -21.37
N LEU A 57 -1.01 -5.76 -20.82
CA LEU A 57 0.24 -5.99 -21.56
C LEU A 57 0.54 -7.49 -21.74
N ALA A 58 0.28 -8.29 -20.70
CA ALA A 58 0.49 -9.74 -20.70
C ALA A 58 -0.64 -10.51 -21.41
N ALA A 59 -1.67 -9.81 -21.92
CA ALA A 59 -2.72 -10.43 -22.72
C ALA A 59 -2.08 -11.20 -23.89
N PRO A 60 -2.36 -12.51 -24.06
CA PRO A 60 -1.70 -13.34 -25.07
C PRO A 60 -1.78 -12.74 -26.46
N GLU A 61 -2.93 -12.20 -26.85
CA GLU A 61 -3.12 -11.55 -28.16
C GLU A 61 -2.13 -10.39 -28.40
N ARG A 62 -1.86 -9.58 -27.38
CA ARG A 62 -0.95 -8.44 -27.48
C ARG A 62 0.50 -8.86 -27.40
N VAL A 63 0.82 -9.84 -26.55
CA VAL A 63 2.15 -10.46 -26.54
C VAL A 63 2.47 -11.05 -27.92
N LYS A 64 1.53 -11.79 -28.53
CA LYS A 64 1.66 -12.34 -29.89
C LYS A 64 1.83 -11.23 -30.93
N LYS A 65 1.04 -10.15 -30.84
CA LYS A 65 1.13 -9.01 -31.76
C LYS A 65 2.47 -8.30 -31.66
N LEU A 66 2.95 -8.05 -30.45
CA LEU A 66 4.24 -7.43 -30.19
C LEU A 66 5.39 -8.35 -30.63
N ALA A 67 5.30 -9.65 -30.36
CA ALA A 67 6.25 -10.64 -30.83
C ALA A 67 6.36 -10.63 -32.36
N LYS A 68 5.24 -10.63 -33.09
CA LYS A 68 5.25 -10.53 -34.56
C LYS A 68 5.83 -9.22 -35.10
N LEU A 69 5.71 -8.13 -34.35
CA LEU A 69 6.20 -6.81 -34.77
C LEU A 69 7.70 -6.62 -34.51
N HIS A 70 8.21 -7.20 -33.42
CA HIS A 70 9.54 -6.89 -32.90
C HIS A 70 10.51 -8.08 -32.85
N LEU A 71 10.02 -9.32 -32.95
CA LEU A 71 10.86 -10.52 -32.98
C LEU A 71 11.04 -11.01 -34.41
N SER A 72 12.14 -11.73 -34.62
CA SER A 72 12.52 -12.35 -35.88
C SER A 72 11.47 -13.36 -36.37
N SER A 73 11.42 -13.60 -37.68
CA SER A 73 10.41 -14.48 -38.32
C SER A 73 10.49 -15.95 -37.91
N ASP A 74 11.60 -16.37 -37.31
CA ASP A 74 11.83 -17.68 -36.71
C ASP A 74 11.31 -17.79 -35.27
N TYR A 75 10.67 -16.74 -34.75
CA TYR A 75 10.00 -16.79 -33.45
C TYR A 75 8.88 -17.84 -33.44
N ILE A 76 9.06 -18.86 -32.60
CA ILE A 76 8.06 -19.91 -32.38
C ILE A 76 7.16 -19.49 -31.23
N GLU A 77 5.90 -19.25 -31.54
CA GLU A 77 4.88 -19.01 -30.52
C GLU A 77 4.57 -20.32 -29.77
N MET A 78 4.87 -20.35 -28.47
CA MET A 78 4.78 -21.56 -27.66
C MET A 78 3.35 -21.73 -27.13
N ASP A 79 2.57 -22.62 -27.76
CA ASP A 79 1.24 -23.04 -27.29
C ASP A 79 1.34 -24.36 -26.49
N LYS A 80 0.39 -24.64 -25.59
CA LYS A 80 0.30 -25.90 -24.83
C LYS A 80 0.14 -27.14 -25.72
N THR A 81 -0.18 -26.96 -26.99
CA THR A 81 -0.20 -28.04 -28.00
C THR A 81 1.16 -28.27 -28.64
N ASN A 82 2.09 -27.32 -28.57
CA ASN A 82 3.43 -27.38 -29.18
C ASN A 82 4.48 -28.10 -28.30
N PHE A 83 4.11 -28.66 -27.15
CA PHE A 83 5.03 -29.45 -26.30
C PHE A 83 5.62 -30.68 -27.00
N LYS A 84 5.06 -31.10 -28.14
CA LYS A 84 5.53 -32.25 -28.91
C LYS A 84 6.96 -32.06 -29.46
N TYR A 85 7.42 -30.81 -29.63
CA TYR A 85 8.73 -30.49 -30.20
C TYR A 85 9.88 -30.41 -29.19
N LEU A 86 9.61 -30.52 -27.88
CA LEU A 86 10.67 -30.48 -26.85
C LEU A 86 11.11 -31.87 -26.38
N ASN A 87 10.46 -32.93 -26.85
CA ASN A 87 10.72 -34.30 -26.43
C ASN A 87 11.32 -35.19 -27.52
N GLU A 88 11.70 -34.62 -28.66
CA GLU A 88 12.54 -35.30 -29.66
C GLU A 88 14.00 -34.92 -29.40
N LYS A 89 14.69 -35.75 -28.62
CA LYS A 89 16.14 -35.81 -28.59
C LYS A 89 16.58 -37.26 -28.67
#